data_AF-A0A8U0AS06-F1
#
_entry.id   AF-A0A8U0AS06-F1
#
_cell.length_a   1.000
_cell.length_b   1.000
_cell.length_c   1.000
_cell.angle_alpha   90.00
_cell.angle_beta   90.00
_cell.angle_gamma   90.00
#
_symmetry.space_group_name_H-M   'P 1'
#
loop_
_entity.id
_entity.type
_entity.pdbx_description
1 polymer ?
#
loop_
_entity_poly.entity_id
_entity_poly.type
_entity_poly.pdbx_seq_one_letter_code
_entity_poly.pdbx_strand_id
1 'polypeptide(L)'
;SFDLVAQIIQRGRDHGLPAYKWFRKECGLTVPQNFSMMTAGTILSTVYGHVDDIDIFVGGIVEDPLPGSLLGPTFSCLVGRQFRDTKYGDSHWYETSDPKKGFTP
;
A
#
# COMPACT_ATOMS: atom_id res chain seq x y z
N SER A 1 13.77 20.42 13.13
CA SER A 1 13.70 18.94 13.16
C SER A 1 12.85 18.49 11.97
N PHE A 2 13.27 17.44 11.25
CA PHE A 2 12.61 16.95 10.04
C PHE A 2 11.85 15.66 10.38
N ASP A 3 10.53 15.67 10.23
CA ASP A 3 9.69 14.48 10.43
C ASP A 3 9.38 13.84 9.07
N LEU A 4 9.92 12.65 8.84
CA LEU A 4 9.74 11.91 7.59
C LEU A 4 8.31 11.38 7.44
N VAL A 5 7.68 10.94 8.52
CA VAL A 5 6.33 10.36 8.48
C VAL A 5 5.31 11.43 8.16
N ALA A 6 5.43 12.60 8.79
CA ALA A 6 4.57 13.74 8.49
C ALA A 6 4.66 14.15 7.00
N GLN A 7 5.87 14.09 6.41
CA GLN A 7 6.05 14.38 4.98
C GLN A 7 5.49 13.31 4.07
N ILE A 8 5.56 12.02 4.41
CA ILE A 8 4.95 10.97 3.60
C ILE A 8 3.43 11.17 3.55
N ILE A 9 2.82 11.47 4.69
CA ILE A 9 1.38 11.79 4.77
C ILE A 9 1.08 13.03 3.91
N GLN A 10 1.83 14.11 4.09
CA GLN A 10 1.59 15.34 3.32
C GLN A 10 1.78 15.13 1.82
N ARG A 11 2.81 14.40 1.38
CA ARG A 11 3.03 14.07 -0.04
C ARG A 11 1.89 13.24 -0.61
N GLY A 12 1.33 12.31 0.17
CA GLY A 12 0.16 11.55 -0.26
C GLY A 12 -1.01 12.46 -0.60
N ARG A 13 -1.27 13.46 0.26
CA ARG A 13 -2.32 14.46 0.06
C ARG A 13 -2.02 15.41 -1.11
N ASP A 14 -0.79 15.92 -1.19
CA ASP A 14 -0.34 16.82 -2.26
C ASP A 14 -0.41 16.14 -3.65
N HIS A 15 -0.13 14.84 -3.71
CA HIS A 15 -0.26 14.04 -4.94
C HIS A 15 -1.70 13.59 -5.22
N GLY A 16 -2.67 13.96 -4.37
CA GLY A 16 -4.08 13.60 -4.54
C GLY A 16 -4.34 12.10 -4.43
N LEU A 17 -3.53 11.36 -3.65
CA LEU A 17 -3.79 9.95 -3.42
C LEU A 17 -5.14 9.77 -2.70
N PRO A 18 -5.98 8.82 -3.15
CA PRO A 18 -7.21 8.49 -2.44
C PRO A 18 -6.96 8.05 -0.99
N ALA A 19 -8.02 8.10 -0.17
CA ALA A 19 -7.96 7.57 1.18
C ALA A 19 -7.80 6.03 1.18
N TYR A 20 -7.34 5.50 2.30
CA TYR A 20 -7.10 4.09 2.56
C TYR A 20 -8.23 3.15 2.11
N LYS A 21 -9.50 3.51 2.38
CA LYS A 21 -10.67 2.70 2.00
C LYS A 21 -10.77 2.46 0.48
N TRP A 22 -10.37 3.44 -0.33
CA TRP A 22 -10.39 3.30 -1.79
C TRP A 22 -9.45 2.18 -2.23
N PHE A 23 -8.22 2.17 -1.72
CA PHE A 23 -7.23 1.13 -2.05
C PHE A 23 -7.67 -0.26 -1.59
N ARG A 24 -8.32 -0.37 -0.42
CA ARG A 24 -8.90 -1.65 0.02
C ARG A 24 -9.93 -2.16 -0.97
N LYS A 25 -10.82 -1.28 -1.46
CA LYS A 25 -11.82 -1.62 -2.47
C LYS A 25 -11.17 -2.09 -3.77
N GLU A 26 -10.17 -1.36 -4.27
CA GLU A 26 -9.42 -1.72 -5.50
C GLU A 26 -8.65 -3.05 -5.38
N CYS A 27 -8.28 -3.41 -4.15
CA CYS A 27 -7.67 -4.70 -3.83
C CYS A 27 -8.68 -5.82 -3.55
N GLY A 28 -10.00 -5.55 -3.62
CA GLY A 28 -11.04 -6.54 -3.34
C GLY A 28 -11.13 -6.95 -1.87
N LEU A 29 -10.63 -6.10 -0.96
CA LEU A 29 -10.59 -6.36 0.48
C LEU A 29 -11.83 -5.80 1.18
N THR A 30 -12.19 -6.39 2.33
CA THR A 30 -13.27 -5.88 3.19
C THR A 30 -13.00 -4.43 3.60
N VAL A 31 -13.88 -3.50 3.28
CA VAL A 31 -13.71 -2.07 3.57
C VAL A 31 -14.29 -1.74 4.97
N PRO A 32 -13.49 -1.22 5.92
CA PRO A 32 -13.98 -0.87 7.25
C PRO A 32 -14.99 0.28 7.18
N GLN A 33 -16.13 0.13 7.85
CA GLN A 33 -17.19 1.15 7.89
C GLN A 33 -17.10 2.04 9.14
N ASN A 34 -16.28 1.66 10.10
CA ASN A 34 -16.02 2.41 11.32
C ASN A 34 -14.69 1.94 11.92
N PHE A 35 -14.20 2.65 12.94
CA PHE A 35 -12.92 2.34 13.58
C PHE A 35 -12.90 0.97 14.27
N SER A 36 -14.03 0.46 14.80
CA SER A 36 -14.03 -0.82 15.52
C SER A 36 -13.78 -2.04 14.62
N MET A 37 -13.88 -1.88 13.30
CA MET A 37 -13.48 -2.91 12.33
C MET A 37 -11.97 -2.96 12.05
N MET A 38 -11.17 -2.10 12.68
CA MET A 38 -9.72 -2.01 12.48
C MET A 38 -8.99 -2.34 13.78
N THR A 39 -7.88 -3.09 13.69
CA THR A 39 -7.05 -3.46 14.85
C THR A 39 -6.54 -2.22 15.60
N ALA A 40 -6.10 -1.18 14.88
CA ALA A 40 -5.68 0.10 15.44
C ALA A 40 -6.83 1.12 15.63
N GLY A 41 -8.08 0.68 15.57
CA GLY A 41 -9.28 1.53 15.57
C GLY A 41 -9.34 2.54 16.69
N THR A 42 -9.08 2.11 17.92
CA THR A 42 -9.11 2.97 19.11
C THR A 42 -8.15 4.15 18.98
N ILE A 43 -6.93 3.92 18.52
CA ILE A 43 -5.93 4.99 18.35
C ILE A 43 -6.29 5.87 17.15
N LEU A 44 -6.71 5.28 16.04
CA LEU A 44 -7.10 6.04 14.85
C LEU A 44 -8.26 7.00 15.11
N SER A 45 -9.23 6.61 15.94
CA SER A 45 -10.37 7.45 16.32
C SER A 45 -10.00 8.70 17.12
N THR A 46 -8.79 8.77 17.69
CA THR A 46 -8.32 9.99 18.40
C THR A 46 -7.68 11.00 17.44
N VAL A 47 -7.36 10.58 16.20
CA VAL A 47 -6.63 11.38 15.21
C VAL A 47 -7.52 11.75 14.02
N TYR A 48 -8.37 10.82 13.57
CA TYR A 48 -9.27 11.02 12.43
C TYR A 48 -10.72 11.20 12.87
N GLY A 49 -11.44 12.13 12.23
CA GLY A 49 -12.86 12.36 12.48
C GLY A 49 -13.75 11.26 11.89
N HIS A 50 -13.36 10.70 10.74
CA HIS A 50 -14.08 9.60 10.09
C HIS A 50 -13.10 8.57 9.51
N VAL A 51 -13.54 7.31 9.42
CA VAL A 51 -12.75 6.21 8.83
C VAL A 51 -12.44 6.43 7.34
N ASP A 52 -13.15 7.36 6.70
CA ASP A 52 -13.00 7.72 5.29
C ASP A 52 -11.82 8.67 5.04
N ASP A 53 -11.31 9.30 6.10
CA ASP A 53 -10.24 10.29 6.02
C ASP A 53 -8.84 9.68 6.25
N ILE A 54 -8.76 8.37 6.51
CA ILE A 54 -7.49 7.70 6.84
C ILE A 54 -6.58 7.74 5.61
N ASP A 55 -5.42 8.38 5.75
CA ASP A 55 -4.38 8.40 4.71
C ASP A 55 -3.89 6.98 4.41
N ILE A 56 -3.65 6.66 3.14
CA ILE A 56 -3.21 5.32 2.71
C ILE A 56 -1.95 4.85 3.44
N PHE A 57 -1.00 5.75 3.70
CA PHE A 57 0.21 5.38 4.43
C PHE A 57 -0.12 4.90 5.85
N VAL A 58 -0.95 5.65 6.58
CA VAL A 58 -1.34 5.31 7.96
C VAL A 58 -2.18 4.04 7.98
N GLY A 59 -3.20 3.95 7.13
CA GLY A 59 -4.07 2.78 7.08
C GLY A 59 -3.32 1.49 6.69
N GLY A 60 -2.31 1.57 5.81
CA GLY A 60 -1.53 0.41 5.42
C GLY A 60 -0.52 -0.08 6.46
N ILE A 61 0.13 0.82 7.21
CA ILE A 61 1.12 0.41 8.24
C ILE A 61 0.50 -0.14 9.53
N VAL A 62 -0.77 0.18 9.80
CA VAL A 62 -1.49 -0.30 10.99
C VAL A 62 -2.28 -1.59 10.74
N GLU A 63 -2.22 -2.13 9.52
CA GLU A 63 -2.78 -3.45 9.24
C GLU A 63 -1.91 -4.54 9.87
N ASP A 64 -2.58 -5.59 10.36
CA ASP A 64 -1.89 -6.79 10.81
C ASP A 64 -1.15 -7.44 9.63
N PRO A 65 0.13 -7.79 9.78
CA PRO A 65 0.88 -8.45 8.73
C PRO A 65 0.28 -9.80 8.35
N LEU A 66 0.34 -10.16 7.08
CA LEU A 66 0.00 -11.52 6.63
C LEU A 66 1.00 -12.55 7.20
N PRO A 67 0.61 -13.83 7.36
CA PRO A 67 1.52 -14.87 7.83
C PRO A 67 2.81 -14.94 6.99
N GLY A 68 3.97 -14.76 7.64
CA GLY A 68 5.27 -14.75 6.98
C GLY A 68 5.59 -13.47 6.17
N SER A 69 4.79 -12.42 6.29
CA SER A 69 4.96 -11.13 5.62
C SER A 69 5.25 -10.02 6.63
N LEU A 70 5.94 -8.97 6.19
CA LEU A 70 6.03 -7.69 6.92
C LEU A 70 4.85 -6.75 6.60
N LEU A 71 4.14 -7.03 5.51
CA LEU A 71 3.06 -6.19 4.99
C LEU A 71 1.70 -6.80 5.34
N GLY A 72 0.76 -5.92 5.69
CA GLY A 72 -0.66 -6.23 5.76
C GLY A 72 -1.32 -6.36 4.38
N PRO A 73 -2.59 -6.81 4.32
CA PRO A 73 -3.28 -7.14 3.08
C PRO A 73 -3.26 -6.06 1.99
N THR A 74 -3.45 -4.78 2.34
CA THR A 74 -3.51 -3.67 1.38
C THR A 74 -2.15 -3.42 0.75
N PHE A 75 -1.09 -3.30 1.57
CA PHE A 75 0.25 -3.10 1.02
C PHE A 75 0.79 -4.34 0.32
N SER A 76 0.47 -5.56 0.76
CA SER A 76 0.78 -6.78 0.00
C SER A 76 0.15 -6.75 -1.39
N CYS A 77 -1.11 -6.34 -1.52
CA CYS A 77 -1.77 -6.18 -2.81
C CYS A 77 -1.08 -5.11 -3.69
N LEU A 78 -0.88 -3.90 -3.17
CA LEU A 78 -0.34 -2.78 -3.95
C LEU A 78 1.12 -3.02 -4.36
N VAL A 79 1.97 -3.41 -3.41
CA VAL A 79 3.38 -3.71 -3.66
C VAL A 79 3.51 -4.91 -4.59
N GLY A 80 2.72 -5.98 -4.38
CA GLY A 80 2.72 -7.16 -5.24
C GLY A 80 2.31 -6.85 -6.68
N ARG A 81 1.26 -6.03 -6.88
CA ARG A 81 0.87 -5.56 -8.22
C ARG A 81 1.97 -4.74 -8.87
N GLN A 82 2.56 -3.78 -8.13
CA GLN A 82 3.65 -2.96 -8.66
C GLN A 82 4.85 -3.80 -9.08
N PHE A 83 5.32 -4.75 -8.26
CA PHE A 83 6.45 -5.61 -8.62
C PHE A 83 6.13 -6.53 -9.80
N ARG A 84 4.91 -7.07 -9.86
CA ARG A 84 4.44 -7.83 -11.03
C ARG A 84 4.54 -6.99 -12.29
N ASP A 85 3.98 -5.79 -12.27
CA ASP A 85 3.91 -4.92 -13.43
C ASP A 85 5.31 -4.43 -13.84
N THR A 86 6.19 -4.18 -12.88
CA THR A 86 7.62 -3.90 -13.15
C THR A 86 8.29 -5.11 -13.82
N LYS A 87 8.12 -6.33 -13.30
CA LYS A 87 8.73 -7.54 -13.87
C LYS A 87 8.26 -7.82 -15.30
N TYR A 88 6.95 -7.82 -15.52
CA TYR A 88 6.39 -8.19 -16.83
C TYR A 88 6.36 -7.02 -17.83
N GLY A 89 6.46 -5.77 -17.33
CA GLY A 89 6.59 -4.57 -18.16
C GLY A 89 8.02 -4.27 -18.59
N ASP A 90 9.02 -4.87 -17.94
CA ASP A 90 10.43 -4.67 -18.29
C ASP A 90 10.89 -5.64 -19.38
N SER A 91 11.09 -5.10 -20.59
CA SER A 91 11.61 -5.87 -21.73
C SER A 91 13.04 -6.42 -21.54
N HIS A 92 13.79 -5.88 -20.58
CA HIS A 92 15.14 -6.31 -20.20
C HIS A 92 15.17 -7.03 -18.85
N TRP A 93 14.01 -7.50 -18.37
CA TRP A 93 13.96 -8.34 -17.17
C TRP A 93 14.94 -9.52 -17.29
N TYR A 94 15.74 -9.76 -16.26
CA TYR A 94 16.91 -10.66 -16.35
C TYR A 94 16.57 -12.11 -16.72
N GLU A 95 15.34 -12.55 -16.47
CA GLU A 95 14.83 -13.90 -16.82
C GLU A 95 14.24 -13.97 -18.24
N THR A 96 14.42 -12.94 -19.06
CA THR A 96 13.88 -12.91 -20.42
C THR A 96 14.44 -14.05 -21.28
N SER A 97 13.58 -14.67 -22.09
CA SER A 97 13.96 -15.70 -23.06
C SER A 97 14.33 -15.14 -24.42
N ASP A 98 14.28 -13.82 -24.61
CA ASP A 98 14.67 -13.15 -25.86
C ASP A 98 16.20 -13.21 -26.02
N PRO A 99 16.73 -13.96 -27.00
CA PRO A 99 18.18 -14.15 -27.15
C PRO A 99 18.91 -12.88 -27.59
N LYS A 100 18.19 -11.82 -27.99
CA LYS A 100 18.77 -10.52 -28.35
C LYS A 100 18.89 -9.58 -27.15
N LYS A 101 18.19 -9.86 -26.05
CA LYS A 101 18.11 -8.98 -24.86
C LYS A 101 18.60 -9.66 -23.58
N GLY A 102 18.52 -10.98 -23.51
CA GLY A 102 18.95 -11.75 -22.36
C GLY A 102 20.43 -11.61 -22.06
N PHE A 103 20.79 -11.79 -20.80
CA PHE A 103 22.18 -11.85 -20.38
C PHE A 103 22.87 -13.08 -20.98
N THR A 104 24.17 -12.95 -21.25
CA THR A 104 25.00 -14.09 -21.64
C THR A 104 25.09 -15.09 -20.49
N PRO A 105 25.14 -16.42 -20.77
CA PRO A 105 25.33 -17.45 -19.75
C PRO A 105 26.58 -17.25 -18.90
#